data_AF-A0A963AZH1-F1
#
_entry.id   AF-A0A963AZH1-F1
#
_cell.length_a   1.000
_cell.length_b   1.000
_cell.length_c   1.000
_cell.angle_alpha   90.00
_cell.angle_beta   90.00
_cell.angle_gamma   90.00
#
_symmetry.space_group_name_H-M   'P 1'
#
loop_
_entity.id
_entity.type
_entity.pdbx_description
1 polymer ?
#
loop_
_entity_poly.entity_id
_entity_poly.type
_entity_poly.pdbx_seq_one_letter_code
_entity_poly.pdbx_strand_id
1 'polypeptide(L)'
;MAMIIDRRLDGRNKSAVNRQRLIKRYKRQIKKAVSEAVTKRSITDIGTGEKVNIPTRDVTEPVIHHGQGGVTERVFTGNKDFVKGDQIERPKQHSGQGGGSEGSDSGEADDDFAFEISKDEYLDLLFEELALPNLVKKSSIFKQASKSIVRAGFSNTGVPANLNLIRTMRRAKGRKIAIASPYKKLLSQLREELDLELKKTPADEERIKALRE
;
A
#
# COMPACT_ATOMS: atom_id res chain seq x y z
N MET A 1 24.87 9.11 28.04
CA MET A 1 24.10 8.48 26.93
C MET A 1 23.82 7.03 27.28
N ALA A 2 22.57 6.56 27.13
CA ALA A 2 22.24 5.16 27.34
C ALA A 2 22.19 4.44 25.98
N MET A 3 23.09 3.49 25.74
CA MET A 3 23.05 2.62 24.56
C MET A 3 22.12 1.44 24.86
N ILE A 4 20.95 1.45 24.23
CA ILE A 4 19.96 0.37 24.39
C ILE A 4 20.33 -0.73 23.41
N ILE A 5 20.84 -1.85 23.92
CA ILE A 5 21.12 -3.06 23.14
C ILE A 5 19.92 -4.00 23.32
N ASP A 6 19.07 -4.09 22.29
CA ASP A 6 17.93 -5.01 22.27
C ASP A 6 18.43 -6.44 22.02
N ARG A 7 18.17 -7.35 22.97
CA ARG A 7 18.60 -8.76 22.94
C ARG A 7 17.49 -9.72 22.52
N ARG A 8 16.31 -9.22 22.12
CA ARG A 8 15.19 -10.07 21.73
C ARG A 8 15.53 -10.83 20.45
N LEU A 9 15.14 -12.10 20.38
CA LEU A 9 15.23 -12.87 19.13
C LEU A 9 14.41 -12.14 18.07
N ASP A 10 15.08 -11.53 17.11
CA ASP A 10 14.40 -10.87 16.00
C ASP A 10 13.58 -11.91 15.24
N GLY A 11 12.29 -11.63 15.07
CA GLY A 11 11.41 -12.45 14.25
C GLY A 11 12.06 -12.65 12.87
N ARG A 12 12.10 -13.90 12.41
CA ARG A 12 12.85 -14.41 11.24
C ARG A 12 12.81 -13.56 9.97
N ASN A 13 11.83 -12.65 9.84
CA ASN A 13 11.55 -11.85 8.64
C ASN A 13 11.50 -10.32 8.86
N LYS A 14 11.92 -9.78 10.03
CA LYS A 14 11.84 -8.33 10.29
C LYS A 14 12.59 -7.48 9.26
N SER A 15 13.70 -7.98 8.73
CA SER A 15 14.53 -7.28 7.73
C SER A 15 14.21 -7.65 6.28
N ALA A 16 13.34 -8.64 6.02
CA ALA A 16 13.09 -9.15 4.67
C ALA A 16 12.52 -8.08 3.73
N VAL A 17 11.62 -7.22 4.23
CA VAL A 17 11.03 -6.12 3.43
C VAL A 17 12.08 -5.06 3.11
N ASN A 18 12.93 -4.69 4.07
CA ASN A 18 13.99 -3.70 3.86
C ASN A 18 15.05 -4.23 2.90
N ARG A 19 15.45 -5.49 3.06
CA ARG A 19 16.36 -6.19 2.14
C ARG A 19 15.80 -6.21 0.72
N GLN A 20 14.53 -6.55 0.54
CA GLN A 20 13.88 -6.56 -0.77
C GLN A 20 13.83 -5.15 -1.40
N ARG A 21 13.56 -4.11 -0.62
CA ARG A 21 13.58 -2.72 -1.10
C ARG A 21 14.98 -2.30 -1.52
N LEU A 22 16.00 -2.65 -0.73
CA LEU A 22 17.40 -2.37 -1.03
C LEU A 22 17.84 -3.07 -2.32
N ILE A 23 17.56 -4.37 -2.48
CA ILE A 23 17.87 -5.12 -3.71
C ILE A 23 17.18 -4.50 -4.93
N LYS A 24 15.91 -4.08 -4.80
CA LYS A 24 15.19 -3.41 -5.89
C LYS A 24 15.78 -2.04 -6.21
N ARG A 25 16.15 -1.25 -5.21
CA ARG A 25 16.66 0.11 -5.34
C ARG A 25 18.06 0.14 -5.94
N TYR A 26 18.97 -0.68 -5.42
CA TYR A 26 20.37 -0.74 -5.84
C TYR A 26 20.65 -1.87 -6.82
N LYS A 27 19.62 -2.34 -7.53
CA LYS A 27 19.71 -3.49 -8.45
C LYS A 27 20.85 -3.33 -9.46
N ARG A 28 21.03 -2.11 -9.99
CA ARG A 28 22.07 -1.81 -10.98
C ARG A 28 23.48 -1.94 -10.39
N GLN A 29 23.70 -1.40 -9.19
CA GLN A 29 24.98 -1.47 -8.49
C GLN A 29 25.30 -2.91 -8.08
N ILE A 30 24.30 -3.64 -7.55
CA ILE A 30 24.42 -5.06 -7.21
C ILE A 30 24.81 -5.87 -8.44
N LYS A 31 24.14 -5.67 -9.58
CA LYS A 31 24.49 -6.34 -10.83
C LYS A 31 25.92 -6.06 -11.28
N LYS A 32 26.36 -4.80 -11.23
CA LYS A 32 27.73 -4.42 -11.57
C LYS A 32 28.74 -5.12 -10.65
N ALA A 33 28.52 -5.07 -9.34
CA ALA A 33 29.38 -5.72 -8.36
C ALA A 33 29.43 -7.25 -8.54
N VAL A 34 28.29 -7.88 -8.83
CA VAL A 34 28.20 -9.32 -9.16
C VAL A 34 28.97 -9.63 -10.44
N SER A 35 28.84 -8.83 -11.50
CA SER A 35 29.58 -9.04 -12.76
C SER A 35 31.10 -8.92 -12.56
N GLU A 36 31.54 -7.96 -11.76
CA GLU A 36 32.95 -7.78 -11.40
C GLU A 36 33.46 -8.95 -10.54
N ALA A 37 32.64 -9.47 -9.63
CA ALA A 37 32.99 -10.63 -8.81
C ALA A 37 33.12 -11.92 -9.64
N VAL A 38 32.23 -12.15 -10.61
CA VAL A 38 32.31 -13.29 -11.55
C VAL A 38 33.64 -13.31 -12.28
N THR A 39 34.09 -12.16 -12.80
CA THR A 39 35.37 -12.09 -13.55
C THR A 39 36.59 -12.42 -12.69
N LYS A 40 36.51 -12.23 -11.38
CA LYS A 40 37.60 -12.50 -10.43
C LYS A 40 37.58 -13.93 -9.87
N ARG A 41 36.52 -14.71 -10.11
CA ARG A 41 36.30 -16.02 -9.47
C ARG A 41 36.68 -17.19 -10.38
N SER A 42 37.18 -18.27 -9.78
CA SER A 42 37.26 -19.58 -10.41
C SER A 42 35.89 -20.23 -10.47
N ILE A 43 35.51 -20.77 -11.63
CA ILE A 43 34.25 -21.47 -11.93
C ILE A 43 33.96 -22.66 -10.98
N THR A 44 34.95 -23.15 -10.23
CA THR A 44 34.82 -24.33 -9.36
C THR A 44 34.12 -24.06 -8.02
N ASP A 45 34.02 -22.80 -7.58
CA ASP A 45 33.44 -22.46 -6.29
C ASP A 45 32.04 -21.87 -6.52
N ILE A 46 31.00 -22.70 -6.66
CA ILE A 46 29.60 -22.25 -6.90
C ILE A 46 28.70 -22.57 -5.69
N GLY A 47 29.26 -23.20 -4.64
CA GLY A 47 28.51 -23.73 -3.50
C GLY A 47 28.22 -22.71 -2.39
N THR A 48 29.02 -21.67 -2.28
CA THR A 48 28.99 -20.71 -1.17
C THR A 48 28.20 -19.45 -1.56
N GLY A 49 27.31 -18.99 -0.66
CA GLY A 49 26.65 -17.69 -0.79
C GLY A 49 27.70 -16.57 -0.81
N GLU A 50 27.40 -15.47 -1.52
CA GLU A 50 28.39 -14.44 -1.80
C GLU A 50 28.19 -13.20 -0.93
N LYS A 51 29.28 -12.71 -0.35
CA LYS A 51 29.35 -11.38 0.26
C LYS A 51 29.73 -10.39 -0.83
N VAL A 52 28.76 -9.58 -1.26
CA VAL A 52 29.00 -8.52 -2.22
C VAL A 52 29.09 -7.21 -1.44
N ASN A 53 30.10 -6.39 -1.72
CA ASN A 53 30.23 -5.07 -1.13
C ASN A 53 29.70 -4.03 -2.13
N ILE A 54 28.75 -3.20 -1.71
CA ILE A 54 28.34 -2.03 -2.49
C ILE A 54 29.07 -0.80 -1.92
N PRO A 55 29.78 -0.02 -2.76
CA PRO A 55 30.39 1.21 -2.32
C PRO A 55 29.33 2.22 -1.85
N THR A 56 29.54 2.83 -0.68
CA THR A 56 28.64 3.80 -0.03
C THR A 56 28.36 5.04 -0.86
N ARG A 57 29.30 5.44 -1.71
CA ARG A 57 29.18 6.65 -2.55
C ARG A 57 27.95 6.66 -3.44
N ASP A 58 27.47 5.49 -3.84
CA ASP A 58 26.29 5.34 -4.71
C ASP A 58 24.98 5.10 -3.92
N VAL A 59 25.04 5.10 -2.59
CA VAL A 59 23.92 4.76 -1.69
C VAL A 59 23.21 6.01 -1.13
N THR A 60 23.78 7.21 -1.31
CA THR A 60 23.24 8.46 -0.77
C THR A 60 21.82 8.77 -1.27
N GLU A 61 20.91 9.00 -0.33
CA GLU A 61 19.54 9.43 -0.62
C GLU A 61 19.42 10.95 -0.53
N PRO A 62 18.68 11.62 -1.44
CA PRO A 62 18.37 13.03 -1.28
C PRO A 62 17.43 13.20 -0.09
N VAL A 63 17.87 13.95 0.91
CA VAL A 63 17.04 14.27 2.06
C VAL A 63 16.27 15.56 1.76
N ILE A 64 14.94 15.47 1.81
CA ILE A 64 14.08 16.65 1.66
C ILE A 64 13.96 17.31 3.03
N HIS A 65 14.50 18.52 3.14
CA HIS A 65 14.31 19.39 4.29
C HIS A 65 13.37 20.53 3.93
N HIS A 66 12.57 20.99 4.90
CA HIS A 66 11.84 22.24 4.75
C HIS A 66 12.85 23.39 4.76
N GLY A 67 13.04 24.05 3.61
CA GLY A 67 13.86 25.24 3.50
C GLY A 67 13.22 26.46 4.18
N GLN A 68 14.01 27.52 4.39
CA GLN A 68 13.53 28.79 4.97
C GLN A 68 12.72 29.67 3.99
N GLY A 69 12.45 29.18 2.77
CA GLY A 69 11.73 29.93 1.74
C GLY A 69 10.21 29.69 1.73
N GLY A 70 9.48 30.63 1.11
CA GLY A 70 8.03 30.55 0.93
C GLY A 70 7.20 31.16 2.06
N VAL A 71 5.88 31.17 1.89
CA VAL A 71 4.93 31.57 2.92
C VAL A 71 4.65 30.35 3.80
N THR A 72 5.23 30.33 5.00
CA THR A 72 4.98 29.26 5.98
C THR A 72 4.12 29.79 7.11
N GLU A 73 2.98 29.14 7.37
CA GLU A 73 2.16 29.40 8.55
C GLU A 73 2.58 28.43 9.66
N ARG A 74 2.94 28.95 10.83
CA ARG A 74 3.32 28.14 12.00
C ARG A 74 2.46 28.57 13.19
N VAL A 75 1.92 27.60 13.91
CA VAL A 75 1.17 27.85 15.14
C VAL A 75 2.12 27.67 16.33
N PHE A 76 2.45 28.76 17.01
CA PHE A 76 3.19 28.71 18.27
C PHE A 76 2.20 28.56 19.42
N THR A 77 2.40 27.54 20.26
CA THR A 77 1.59 27.37 21.47
C THR A 77 2.12 28.27 22.58
N GLY A 78 1.24 28.74 23.48
CA GLY A 78 1.65 29.50 24.66
C GLY A 78 1.90 31.00 24.44
N ASN A 79 1.22 31.62 23.48
CA ASN A 79 1.28 33.07 23.28
C ASN A 79 0.77 33.82 24.53
N LYS A 80 1.62 34.64 25.15
CA LYS A 80 1.28 35.48 26.30
C LYS A 80 1.38 36.99 26.02
N ASP A 81 2.12 37.37 24.98
CA ASP A 81 2.58 38.75 24.79
C ASP A 81 2.22 39.35 23.42
N PHE A 82 1.82 38.55 22.42
CA PHE A 82 1.60 39.02 21.05
C PHE A 82 0.11 39.07 20.66
N VAL A 83 -0.28 40.10 19.91
CA VAL A 83 -1.62 40.25 19.33
C VAL A 83 -1.56 40.03 17.81
N LYS A 84 -2.71 39.71 17.19
CA LYS A 84 -2.81 39.52 15.74
C LYS A 84 -2.38 40.81 15.01
N GLY A 85 -1.26 40.73 14.28
CA GLY A 85 -0.69 41.84 13.53
C GLY A 85 0.72 42.23 13.97
N ASP A 86 1.18 41.76 15.13
CA ASP A 86 2.51 42.05 15.63
C ASP A 86 3.60 41.33 14.83
N GLN A 87 4.74 42.00 14.66
CA GLN A 87 5.93 41.41 14.04
C GLN A 87 6.77 40.71 15.12
N ILE A 88 6.96 39.40 14.98
CA ILE A 88 7.84 38.62 15.85
C ILE A 88 9.27 38.74 15.33
N GLU A 89 10.22 39.08 16.19
CA GLU A 89 11.63 39.09 15.81
C GLU A 89 12.04 37.70 15.30
N ARG A 90 12.67 37.67 14.12
CA ARG A 90 13.25 36.42 13.61
C ARG A 90 14.25 35.90 14.65
N PRO A 91 14.15 34.63 15.08
CA PRO A 91 15.13 34.08 16.02
C PRO A 91 16.51 34.33 15.43
N LYS A 92 17.38 34.98 16.23
CA LYS A 92 18.76 35.23 15.82
C LYS A 92 19.33 33.88 15.40
N GLN A 93 19.88 33.86 14.19
CA GLN A 93 20.49 32.68 13.59
C GLN A 93 21.73 32.31 14.42
N HIS A 94 21.52 31.75 15.61
CA HIS A 94 22.53 30.93 16.23
C HIS A 94 22.73 29.79 15.25
N SER A 95 23.94 29.75 14.69
CA SER A 95 24.50 28.58 14.06
C SER A 95 24.34 27.42 15.04
N GLY A 96 23.18 26.77 14.97
CA GLY A 96 22.98 25.45 15.49
C GLY A 96 24.00 24.62 14.75
N GLN A 97 25.08 24.31 15.45
CA GLN A 97 26.04 23.30 15.12
C GLN A 97 25.29 21.97 15.02
N GLY A 98 24.55 21.82 13.92
CA GLY A 98 24.25 20.52 13.38
C GLY A 98 25.61 19.98 13.01
N GLY A 99 26.15 19.11 13.85
CA GLY A 99 27.32 18.32 13.53
C GLY A 99 27.03 17.60 12.23
N GLY A 100 27.40 18.22 11.12
CA GLY A 100 27.87 17.47 9.98
C GLY A 100 29.04 16.68 10.52
N SER A 101 28.86 15.36 10.57
CA SER A 101 30.00 14.46 10.66
C SER A 101 30.96 14.89 9.56
N GLU A 102 32.01 15.63 9.92
CA GLU A 102 33.20 15.71 9.10
C GLU A 102 33.62 14.26 8.90
N GLY A 103 33.47 13.75 7.68
CA GLY A 103 34.17 12.54 7.29
C GLY A 103 35.65 12.84 7.51
N SER A 104 36.28 12.07 8.38
CA SER A 104 37.70 12.20 8.67
C SER A 104 38.52 12.09 7.38
N ASP A 105 39.46 13.00 7.19
CA ASP A 105 40.46 12.96 6.10
C ASP A 105 41.40 11.74 6.23
N SER A 106 41.41 11.10 7.40
CA SER A 106 42.00 9.78 7.59
C SER A 106 41.01 8.69 7.16
N GLY A 107 41.25 8.13 5.97
CA GLY A 107 40.43 7.15 5.26
C GLY A 107 40.24 5.78 5.93
N GLU A 108 39.65 5.75 7.11
CA GLU A 108 38.90 4.61 7.62
C GLU A 108 37.42 4.98 7.60
N ALA A 109 36.86 4.92 6.39
CA ALA A 109 35.42 4.93 6.20
C ALA A 109 34.91 3.54 6.62
N ASP A 110 34.58 3.39 7.89
CA ASP A 110 33.54 2.43 8.27
C ASP A 110 32.32 2.78 7.42
N ASP A 111 31.91 1.86 6.54
CA ASP A 111 30.53 1.62 6.11
C ASP A 111 30.42 1.05 4.69
N ASP A 112 31.45 0.42 4.11
CA ASP A 112 31.21 -0.46 2.96
C ASP A 112 30.12 -1.49 3.33
N PHE A 113 28.93 -1.30 2.77
CA PHE A 113 27.78 -2.13 3.08
C PHE A 113 27.99 -3.50 2.44
N ALA A 114 28.50 -4.44 3.23
CA ALA A 114 28.62 -5.83 2.88
C ALA A 114 27.26 -6.52 3.05
N PHE A 115 26.75 -7.13 1.99
CA PHE A 115 25.52 -7.91 2.03
C PHE A 115 25.76 -9.32 1.53
N GLU A 116 25.15 -10.28 2.22
CA GLU A 116 25.15 -11.68 1.82
C GLU A 116 23.97 -11.93 0.88
N ILE A 117 24.29 -12.33 -0.36
CA ILE A 117 23.35 -12.78 -1.37
C ILE A 117 23.27 -14.30 -1.30
N SER A 118 22.06 -14.85 -1.38
CA SER A 118 21.91 -16.29 -1.51
C SER A 118 22.37 -16.78 -2.88
N LYS A 119 22.72 -18.06 -2.99
CA LYS A 119 23.09 -18.67 -4.27
C LYS A 119 22.02 -18.45 -5.35
N ASP A 120 20.75 -18.66 -5.00
CA ASP A 120 19.65 -18.53 -5.95
C ASP A 120 19.49 -17.10 -6.45
N GLU A 121 19.62 -16.12 -5.55
CA GLU A 121 19.53 -14.70 -5.91
C GLU A 121 20.70 -14.22 -6.78
N TYR A 122 21.90 -14.72 -6.49
CA TYR A 122 23.08 -14.45 -7.31
C TYR A 122 22.87 -14.95 -8.75
N LEU A 123 22.40 -16.20 -8.90
CA LEU A 123 22.11 -16.77 -10.22
C LEU A 123 21.00 -16.02 -10.95
N ASP A 124 19.94 -15.62 -10.24
CA ASP A 124 18.86 -14.84 -10.81
C ASP A 124 19.35 -13.47 -11.34
N LEU A 125 20.26 -12.80 -10.62
CA LEU A 125 20.84 -11.53 -11.03
C LEU A 125 21.76 -11.68 -12.24
N LEU A 126 22.59 -12.73 -12.27
CA LEU A 126 23.50 -13.05 -13.36
C LEU A 126 22.73 -13.39 -14.66
N PHE A 127 21.72 -14.25 -14.56
CA PHE A 127 20.94 -14.69 -15.71
C PHE A 127 19.85 -13.70 -16.14
N GLU A 128 19.67 -12.59 -15.42
CA GLU A 128 18.72 -11.56 -15.83
C GLU A 128 19.11 -10.93 -17.16
N GLU A 129 20.41 -10.82 -17.45
CA GLU A 129 20.93 -10.24 -18.71
C GLU A 129 21.26 -11.29 -19.76
N LEU A 130 21.41 -12.55 -19.37
CA LEU A 130 21.54 -13.71 -20.27
C LEU A 130 20.17 -14.23 -20.74
N ALA A 131 19.11 -13.46 -20.54
CA ALA A 131 17.78 -13.81 -21.03
C ALA A 131 17.81 -13.87 -22.56
N LEU A 132 17.73 -15.09 -23.09
CA LEU A 132 17.55 -15.33 -24.52
C LEU A 132 16.31 -14.54 -24.99
N PRO A 133 16.43 -13.71 -26.05
CA PRO A 133 15.30 -12.98 -26.59
C PRO A 133 14.14 -13.95 -26.88
N ASN A 134 12.94 -13.57 -26.46
CA ASN A 134 11.67 -14.30 -26.70
C ASN A 134 11.43 -15.62 -25.93
N LEU A 135 12.04 -15.85 -24.76
CA LEU A 135 11.65 -16.97 -23.89
C LEU A 135 10.83 -16.52 -22.67
N VAL A 136 9.60 -17.02 -22.57
CA VAL A 136 8.76 -16.87 -21.38
C VAL A 136 9.39 -17.67 -20.24
N LYS A 137 9.82 -17.00 -19.16
CA LYS A 137 10.39 -17.66 -17.97
C LYS A 137 9.41 -18.75 -17.48
N LYS A 138 9.87 -20.00 -17.35
CA LYS A 138 9.04 -21.12 -16.86
C LYS A 138 8.41 -20.82 -15.49
N SER A 139 9.10 -20.06 -14.63
CA SER A 139 8.58 -19.59 -13.34
C SER A 139 7.41 -18.61 -13.44
N SER A 140 7.27 -17.88 -14.57
CA SER A 140 6.10 -17.02 -14.82
C SER A 140 4.86 -17.83 -15.22
N ILE A 141 5.05 -18.99 -15.86
CA ILE A 141 3.97 -19.91 -16.25
C ILE A 141 3.47 -20.69 -15.02
N PHE A 142 4.38 -21.03 -14.09
CA PHE A 142 4.07 -21.78 -12.85
C PHE A 142 3.65 -20.92 -11.66
N LYS A 143 3.63 -19.59 -11.78
CA LYS A 143 2.88 -18.76 -10.83
C LYS A 143 1.39 -19.02 -11.06
N GLN A 144 0.89 -20.13 -10.52
CA GLN A 144 -0.54 -20.26 -10.23
C GLN A 144 -0.93 -18.96 -9.57
N ALA A 145 -1.82 -18.21 -10.23
CA ALA A 145 -2.30 -16.95 -9.73
C ALA A 145 -2.94 -17.21 -8.37
N SER A 146 -2.18 -17.01 -7.29
CA SER A 146 -2.71 -17.11 -5.94
C SER A 146 -3.72 -15.98 -5.83
N LYS A 147 -4.99 -16.31 -6.02
CA LYS A 147 -6.10 -15.37 -5.94
C LYS A 147 -6.25 -15.00 -4.47
N SER A 148 -5.48 -14.01 -4.04
CA SER A 148 -5.60 -13.46 -2.70
C SER A 148 -6.88 -12.64 -2.62
N ILE A 149 -7.66 -12.87 -1.57
CA ILE A 149 -8.85 -12.07 -1.31
C ILE A 149 -8.36 -10.76 -0.70
N VAL A 150 -8.44 -9.67 -1.47
CA VAL A 150 -8.12 -8.33 -1.00
C VAL A 150 -9.40 -7.64 -0.52
N ARG A 151 -9.31 -6.86 0.56
CA ARG A 151 -10.43 -6.02 1.00
C ARG A 151 -10.72 -4.98 -0.07
N ALA A 152 -11.97 -4.89 -0.50
CA ALA A 152 -12.38 -4.02 -1.60
C ALA A 152 -12.42 -2.51 -1.26
N GLY A 153 -11.91 -2.10 -0.10
CA GLY A 153 -11.71 -0.69 0.27
C GLY A 153 -12.97 0.11 0.65
N PHE A 154 -14.17 -0.42 0.46
CA PHE A 154 -15.41 0.25 0.87
C PHE A 154 -15.95 -0.25 2.21
N SER A 155 -16.54 0.65 2.99
CA SER A 155 -17.24 0.37 4.24
C SER A 155 -18.72 0.78 4.15
N ASN A 156 -19.58 0.19 4.99
CA ASN A 156 -20.97 0.64 5.14
C ASN A 156 -21.10 1.80 6.15
N THR A 157 -20.10 1.98 7.02
CA THR A 157 -20.07 2.97 8.11
C THR A 157 -18.68 3.59 8.22
N GLY A 158 -18.62 4.83 8.73
CA GLY A 158 -17.36 5.55 8.96
C GLY A 158 -17.11 6.67 7.97
N VAL A 159 -15.84 6.90 7.63
CA VAL A 159 -15.39 8.07 6.84
C VAL A 159 -16.08 8.10 5.47
N PRO A 160 -16.65 9.25 5.04
CA PRO A 160 -17.40 9.37 3.78
C PRO A 160 -16.63 8.93 2.53
N ALA A 161 -15.31 9.12 2.52
CA ALA A 161 -14.43 8.71 1.42
C ALA A 161 -14.45 7.20 1.15
N ASN A 162 -14.77 6.37 2.15
CA ASN A 162 -14.82 4.91 2.02
C ASN A 162 -16.24 4.39 1.77
N LEU A 163 -17.26 5.26 1.62
CA LEU A 163 -18.64 4.85 1.37
C LEU A 163 -18.88 4.57 -0.12
N ASN A 164 -19.46 3.41 -0.44
CA ASN A 164 -19.89 3.10 -1.80
C ASN A 164 -21.38 3.46 -2.00
N LEU A 165 -21.63 4.65 -2.54
CA LEU A 165 -22.99 5.18 -2.76
C LEU A 165 -23.85 4.29 -3.66
N ILE A 166 -23.28 3.76 -4.74
CA ILE A 166 -24.00 2.92 -5.71
C ILE A 166 -24.52 1.65 -5.03
N ARG A 167 -23.69 1.01 -4.21
CA ARG A 167 -24.06 -0.19 -3.45
C ARG A 167 -25.14 0.11 -2.41
N THR A 168 -25.05 1.25 -1.73
CA THR A 168 -26.04 1.69 -0.74
C THR A 168 -27.39 1.94 -1.40
N MET A 169 -27.42 2.68 -2.52
CA MET A 169 -28.64 2.97 -3.28
C MET A 169 -29.28 1.70 -3.84
N ARG A 170 -28.47 0.77 -4.37
CA ARG A 170 -28.97 -0.54 -4.84
C ARG A 170 -29.62 -1.34 -3.72
N ARG A 171 -29.00 -1.37 -2.53
CA ARG A 171 -29.57 -2.02 -1.34
C ARG A 171 -30.83 -1.33 -0.83
N ALA A 172 -30.90 0.00 -0.88
CA ALA A 172 -32.10 0.74 -0.51
C ALA A 172 -33.28 0.42 -1.43
N LYS A 173 -33.04 0.41 -2.76
CA LYS A 173 -34.06 0.01 -3.74
C LYS A 173 -34.51 -1.43 -3.53
N GLY A 174 -33.58 -2.35 -3.28
CA GLY A 174 -33.89 -3.75 -2.97
C GLY A 174 -34.80 -3.88 -1.74
N ARG A 175 -34.52 -3.15 -0.66
CA ARG A 175 -35.37 -3.10 0.54
C ARG A 175 -36.77 -2.57 0.24
N LYS A 176 -36.88 -1.50 -0.55
CA LYS A 176 -38.18 -0.94 -0.96
C LYS A 176 -39.01 -1.96 -1.74
N ILE A 177 -38.38 -2.69 -2.66
CA ILE A 177 -39.04 -3.75 -3.43
C ILE A 177 -39.49 -4.89 -2.51
N ALA A 178 -38.64 -5.32 -1.58
CA ALA A 178 -38.97 -6.39 -0.63
C ALA A 178 -40.18 -6.04 0.25
N ILE A 179 -40.24 -4.82 0.78
CA ILE A 179 -41.36 -4.33 1.60
C ILE A 179 -42.65 -4.26 0.78
N ALA A 180 -42.59 -3.82 -0.48
CA ALA A 180 -43.77 -3.70 -1.33
C ALA A 180 -44.23 -5.05 -1.93
N SER A 181 -43.37 -6.06 -1.95
CA SER A 181 -43.62 -7.37 -2.59
C SER A 181 -44.87 -8.10 -2.08
N PRO A 182 -45.09 -8.30 -0.76
CA PRO A 182 -46.27 -9.02 -0.28
C PRO A 182 -47.58 -8.30 -0.61
N TYR A 183 -47.63 -6.97 -0.42
CA TYR A 183 -48.81 -6.17 -0.76
C TYR A 183 -49.11 -6.17 -2.25
N LYS A 184 -48.09 -6.11 -3.11
CA LYS A 184 -48.27 -6.22 -4.57
C LYS A 184 -48.83 -7.58 -4.98
N LYS A 185 -48.40 -8.67 -4.32
CA LYS A 185 -48.94 -10.01 -4.58
C LYS A 185 -50.41 -10.10 -4.15
N LEU A 186 -50.73 -9.66 -2.93
CA LEU A 186 -52.11 -9.63 -2.43
C LEU A 186 -53.01 -8.80 -3.35
N LEU A 187 -52.55 -7.63 -3.78
CA LEU A 187 -53.28 -6.76 -4.69
C LEU A 187 -53.49 -7.41 -6.07
N SER A 188 -52.53 -8.18 -6.57
CA SER A 188 -52.73 -8.97 -7.80
C SER A 188 -53.81 -10.03 -7.62
N GLN A 189 -53.77 -10.77 -6.50
CA GLN A 189 -54.76 -11.80 -6.17
C GLN A 189 -56.16 -11.22 -6.03
N LEU A 190 -56.33 -10.12 -5.29
CA LEU A 190 -57.61 -9.44 -5.11
C LEU A 190 -58.17 -8.91 -6.45
N ARG A 191 -57.30 -8.43 -7.35
CA ARG A 191 -57.71 -8.03 -8.70
C ARG A 191 -58.17 -9.21 -9.54
N GLU A 192 -57.47 -10.33 -9.47
CA GLU A 192 -57.87 -11.57 -10.16
C GLU A 192 -59.21 -12.09 -9.63
N GLU A 193 -59.41 -12.06 -8.31
CA GLU A 193 -60.69 -12.42 -7.67
C GLU A 193 -61.84 -11.51 -8.12
N LEU A 194 -61.60 -10.20 -8.15
CA LEU A 194 -62.56 -9.21 -8.64
C LEU A 194 -62.92 -9.46 -10.12
N ASP A 195 -61.92 -9.73 -10.97
CA ASP A 195 -62.13 -10.01 -12.39
C ASP A 195 -62.92 -11.31 -12.61
N LEU A 196 -62.78 -12.30 -11.74
CA LEU A 196 -63.55 -13.54 -11.77
C LEU A 196 -65.00 -13.32 -11.33
N GLU A 197 -65.24 -12.51 -10.31
CA GLU A 197 -66.60 -12.22 -9.84
C GLU A 197 -67.40 -11.37 -10.81
N LEU A 198 -66.77 -10.40 -11.48
CA LEU A 198 -67.42 -9.63 -12.55
C LEU A 198 -67.88 -10.49 -13.74
N LYS A 199 -67.29 -11.67 -13.93
CA LYS A 199 -67.65 -12.61 -15.01
C LYS A 199 -68.76 -13.59 -14.61
N LYS A 200 -69.15 -13.67 -13.34
CA LYS A 200 -70.22 -14.57 -12.87
C LYS A 200 -71.59 -13.95 -13.15
N THR A 201 -72.58 -14.81 -13.48
CA THR A 201 -73.99 -14.43 -13.58
C THR A 201 -74.85 -15.38 -12.74
N PRO A 202 -75.59 -14.90 -11.72
CA PRO A 202 -75.64 -13.51 -11.24
C PRO A 202 -74.35 -13.10 -10.50
N ALA A 203 -74.01 -11.82 -10.60
CA ALA A 203 -72.86 -11.23 -9.94
C ALA A 203 -73.21 -10.87 -8.48
N ASP A 204 -72.27 -11.07 -7.57
CA ASP A 204 -72.46 -10.85 -6.13
C ASP A 204 -71.99 -9.42 -5.78
N GLU A 205 -72.92 -8.46 -5.75
CA GLU A 205 -72.60 -7.02 -5.69
C GLU A 205 -71.90 -6.60 -4.39
N GLU A 206 -72.23 -7.24 -3.25
CA GLU A 206 -71.60 -6.97 -1.96
C GLU A 206 -70.12 -7.35 -1.96
N ARG A 207 -69.79 -8.47 -2.61
CA ARG A 207 -68.44 -9.01 -2.66
C ARG A 207 -67.55 -8.24 -3.63
N ILE A 208 -68.12 -7.78 -4.75
CA ILE A 208 -67.45 -6.83 -5.66
C ILE A 208 -67.12 -5.51 -4.95
N LYS A 209 -68.00 -5.02 -4.07
CA LYS A 209 -67.75 -3.80 -3.29
C LYS A 209 -66.61 -4.02 -2.28
N ALA A 210 -66.62 -5.13 -1.56
CA ALA A 210 -65.57 -5.48 -0.60
C ALA A 210 -64.18 -5.69 -1.23
N LEU A 211 -64.11 -6.21 -2.46
CA LEU A 211 -62.85 -6.38 -3.21
C LEU A 211 -62.31 -5.08 -3.82
N ARG A 212 -63.13 -4.02 -3.89
CA ARG A 212 -62.74 -2.69 -4.41
C ARG A 212 -62.20 -1.75 -3.35
N GLU A 213 -62.67 -1.88 -2.11
CA GLU A 213 -62.22 -1.10 -0.95
C GLU A 213 -60.85 -1.58 -0.44
#